data_AF-A0A0S8JPU9-F1
#
_entry.id   AF-A0A0S8JPU9-F1
#
_cell.length_a   1.000
_cell.length_b   1.000
_cell.length_c   1.000
_cell.angle_alpha   90.00
_cell.angle_beta   90.00
_cell.angle_gamma   90.00
#
_symmetry.space_group_name_H-M   'P 1'
#
loop_
_entity.id
_entity.type
_entity.pdbx_description
1 polymer ?
#
loop_
_entity_poly.entity_id
_entity_poly.type
_entity_poly.pdbx_seq_one_letter_code
_entity_poly.pdbx_strand_id
1 'polypeptide(L)'
;METNLNLISLRVKCPVCGQSLMDDSRLVDNCPSIKMKIAIGENEGLIHLSSVYESYNYVCNIETPEGEQVRLFCQHCNSEIKTTAECDICKSGMMSLDLELGGSVSICSRIGCQNHFVKFVDFSFALKQFYIDETYKGRPFVEDMNTALAEKKPLDEEEEQVEIMRTGTFLQTYCPHCKKSLIENGSIKLHIHRGEERGHLLLSPYLNVFTSKTTIRIPEDEFIGDLYCTHCHKPLLVEGGKCGECGSEIAKLVVSASKRLVDFHICARKGCRWHGLSKEDLNDIRLEDSLEW
;
A
#
# COMPACT_ATOMS: atom_id res chain seq x y z
N MET A 1 -22.51 26.38 14.44
CA MET A 1 -21.23 26.55 13.72
C MET A 1 -20.68 25.15 13.53
N GLU A 2 -20.96 24.54 12.39
CA GLU A 2 -20.42 23.21 12.07
C GLU A 2 -18.96 23.39 11.69
N THR A 3 -18.07 22.93 12.56
CA THR A 3 -16.67 22.74 12.21
C THR A 3 -16.60 21.61 11.19
N ASN A 4 -16.48 21.98 9.91
CA ASN A 4 -15.96 21.08 8.87
C ASN A 4 -14.52 20.72 9.26
N LEU A 5 -14.38 19.69 10.09
CA LEU A 5 -13.12 19.00 10.27
C LEU A 5 -12.93 18.15 9.03
N ASN A 6 -11.95 18.51 8.19
CA ASN A 6 -11.45 17.62 7.14
C ASN A 6 -10.79 16.43 7.84
N LEU A 7 -11.57 15.38 8.11
CA LEU A 7 -11.10 14.18 8.77
C LEU A 7 -10.38 13.31 7.75
N ILE A 8 -9.11 13.01 8.02
CA ILE A 8 -8.29 12.18 7.15
C ILE A 8 -8.46 10.72 7.56
N SER A 9 -9.09 9.89 6.72
CA SER A 9 -9.11 8.44 6.92
C SER A 9 -7.85 7.78 6.35
N LEU A 10 -7.16 7.03 7.19
CA LEU A 10 -6.00 6.23 6.84
C LEU A 10 -6.43 4.81 6.44
N ARG A 11 -5.92 4.34 5.30
CA ARG A 11 -6.01 2.93 4.92
C ARG A 11 -4.69 2.24 5.22
N VAL A 12 -4.74 1.15 5.98
CA VAL A 12 -3.54 0.48 6.50
C VAL A 12 -3.52 -1.01 6.19
N LYS A 13 -2.31 -1.56 6.08
CA LYS A 13 -2.02 -2.97 5.83
C LYS A 13 -1.04 -3.51 6.85
N CYS A 14 -0.99 -4.83 6.96
CA CYS A 14 -0.04 -5.51 7.83
C CYS A 14 1.39 -5.32 7.29
N PRO A 15 2.35 -4.87 8.13
CA PRO A 15 3.74 -4.71 7.71
C PRO A 15 4.48 -6.03 7.46
N VAL A 16 3.89 -7.17 7.85
CA VAL A 16 4.52 -8.49 7.70
C VAL A 16 4.01 -9.22 6.46
N CYS A 17 2.69 -9.24 6.22
CA CYS A 17 2.10 -9.98 5.10
C CYS A 17 1.51 -9.10 3.99
N GLY A 18 1.48 -7.77 4.18
CA GLY A 18 0.95 -6.82 3.20
C GLY A 18 -0.57 -6.82 3.01
N GLN A 19 -1.33 -7.70 3.68
CA GLN A 19 -2.78 -7.71 3.57
C GLN A 19 -3.43 -6.52 4.29
N SER A 20 -4.50 -6.00 3.70
CA SER A 20 -5.28 -4.90 4.28
C SER A 20 -5.83 -5.28 5.65
N LEU A 21 -5.71 -4.37 6.62
CA LEU A 21 -6.28 -4.53 7.95
C LEU A 21 -7.63 -3.82 8.07
N MET A 22 -8.14 -3.24 6.98
CA MET A 22 -9.41 -2.53 6.96
C MET A 22 -10.61 -3.50 7.03
N ASP A 23 -11.65 -3.10 7.74
CA ASP A 23 -12.94 -3.79 7.83
C ASP A 23 -14.07 -2.82 7.44
N ASP A 24 -14.54 -2.92 6.20
CA ASP A 24 -15.64 -2.10 5.68
C ASP A 24 -17.01 -2.50 6.27
N SER A 25 -17.12 -3.65 6.93
CA SER A 25 -18.37 -4.15 7.52
C SER A 25 -18.65 -3.58 8.91
N ARG A 26 -17.60 -3.13 9.62
CA ARG A 26 -17.71 -2.52 10.94
C ARG A 26 -17.09 -1.13 10.91
N LEU A 27 -17.92 -0.14 11.14
CA LEU A 27 -17.49 1.25 11.14
C LEU A 27 -17.09 1.71 12.54
N VAL A 28 -16.06 2.55 12.61
CA VAL A 28 -15.71 3.38 13.77
C VAL A 28 -15.56 4.80 13.24
N ASP A 29 -16.19 5.77 13.91
CA ASP A 29 -16.30 7.16 13.42
C ASP A 29 -16.94 7.28 12.02
N ASN A 30 -17.86 6.37 11.69
CA ASN A 30 -18.50 6.25 10.37
C ASN A 30 -17.54 5.94 9.21
N CYS A 31 -16.29 5.56 9.50
CA CYS A 31 -15.32 5.09 8.51
C CYS A 31 -15.04 3.58 8.69
N PRO A 32 -14.63 2.86 7.63
CA PRO A 32 -14.10 1.51 7.76
C PRO A 32 -13.04 1.44 8.86
N SER A 33 -13.18 0.48 9.77
CA SER A 33 -12.29 0.38 10.94
C SER A 33 -11.05 -0.46 10.64
N ILE A 34 -10.01 -0.33 11.48
CA ILE A 34 -8.82 -1.17 11.41
C ILE A 34 -9.03 -2.36 12.33
N LYS A 35 -9.14 -3.56 11.77
CA LYS A 35 -9.44 -4.79 12.51
C LYS A 35 -8.18 -5.60 12.80
N MET A 36 -7.97 -5.89 14.08
CA MET A 36 -6.80 -6.63 14.57
C MET A 36 -7.16 -7.56 15.72
N LYS A 37 -6.29 -8.53 15.99
CA LYS A 37 -6.30 -9.28 17.24
C LYS A 37 -5.55 -8.49 18.30
N ILE A 38 -6.03 -8.53 19.53
CA ILE A 38 -5.45 -7.80 20.67
C ILE A 38 -5.18 -8.77 21.82
N ALA A 39 -4.10 -8.55 22.56
CA ALA A 39 -3.84 -9.19 23.84
C ALA A 39 -3.47 -8.16 24.92
N ILE A 40 -4.01 -8.32 26.12
CA ILE A 40 -3.72 -7.53 27.32
C ILE A 40 -3.52 -8.49 28.49
N GLY A 41 -2.28 -8.61 28.98
CA GLY A 41 -1.92 -9.66 29.92
C GLY A 41 -2.24 -11.05 29.35
N GLU A 42 -3.16 -11.78 30.00
CA GLU A 42 -3.63 -13.11 29.56
C GLU A 42 -4.92 -13.07 28.72
N ASN A 43 -5.55 -11.90 28.58
CA ASN A 43 -6.80 -11.75 27.85
C ASN A 43 -6.53 -11.51 26.36
N GLU A 44 -7.14 -12.31 25.49
CA GLU A 44 -7.08 -12.16 24.03
C GLU A 44 -8.44 -11.82 23.43
N GLY A 45 -8.44 -11.01 22.38
CA GLY A 45 -9.66 -10.50 21.76
C GLY A 45 -9.49 -9.96 20.34
N LEU A 46 -10.50 -9.22 19.91
CA LEU A 46 -10.55 -8.47 18.68
C LEU A 46 -10.80 -7.00 18.99
N ILE A 47 -10.04 -6.15 18.29
CA ILE A 47 -10.19 -4.71 18.35
C ILE A 47 -10.44 -4.15 16.95
N HIS A 48 -11.31 -3.15 16.91
CA HIS A 48 -11.61 -2.33 15.74
C HIS A 48 -11.24 -0.90 16.08
N LEU A 49 -10.09 -0.44 15.60
CA LEU A 49 -9.61 0.93 15.81
C LEU A 49 -10.24 1.88 14.78
N SER A 50 -10.39 3.15 15.14
CA SER A 50 -10.68 4.19 14.15
C SER A 50 -9.58 4.26 13.09
N SER A 51 -9.99 4.48 11.85
CA SER A 51 -9.08 4.80 10.76
C SER A 51 -8.87 6.30 10.59
N VAL A 52 -9.62 7.13 11.31
CA VAL A 52 -9.52 8.59 11.23
C VAL A 52 -8.30 9.06 12.00
N TYR A 53 -7.42 9.79 11.34
CA TYR A 53 -6.25 10.40 11.98
C TYR A 53 -6.69 11.39 13.06
N GLU A 54 -5.99 11.41 14.21
CA GLU A 54 -6.39 12.09 15.46
C GLU A 54 -7.67 11.54 16.14
N SER A 55 -8.23 10.43 15.68
CA SER A 55 -9.26 9.70 16.43
C SER A 55 -8.64 8.59 17.26
N TYR A 56 -9.02 8.56 18.54
CA TYR A 56 -8.63 7.53 19.51
C TYR A 56 -9.79 6.58 19.82
N ASN A 57 -10.88 6.66 19.06
CA ASN A 57 -12.03 5.80 19.25
C ASN A 57 -11.72 4.38 18.78
N TYR A 58 -12.24 3.41 19.50
CA TYR A 58 -12.16 2.00 19.13
C TYR A 58 -13.30 1.22 19.75
N VAL A 59 -13.54 0.02 19.21
CA VAL A 59 -14.40 -0.97 19.82
C VAL A 59 -13.59 -2.22 20.08
N CYS A 60 -13.60 -2.69 21.32
CA CYS A 60 -12.89 -3.89 21.76
C CYS A 60 -13.89 -4.87 22.39
N ASN A 61 -13.65 -6.17 22.24
CA ASN A 61 -14.47 -7.22 22.87
C ASN A 61 -13.91 -7.74 24.19
N ILE A 62 -12.75 -7.22 24.63
CA ILE A 62 -12.16 -7.48 25.94
C ILE A 62 -12.08 -6.16 26.72
N GLU A 63 -11.90 -6.26 28.03
CA GLU A 63 -11.64 -5.09 28.87
C GLU A 63 -10.32 -4.43 28.48
N THR A 64 -10.32 -3.09 28.47
CA THR A 64 -9.16 -2.26 28.14
C THR A 64 -8.84 -1.34 29.32
N PRO A 65 -8.19 -1.85 30.38
CA PRO A 65 -7.88 -1.04 31.56
C PRO A 65 -6.88 0.07 31.22
N GLU A 66 -7.14 1.27 31.75
CA GLU A 66 -6.28 2.44 31.52
C GLU A 66 -4.85 2.19 31.99
N GLY A 67 -3.87 2.57 31.17
CA GLY A 67 -2.45 2.46 31.48
C GLY A 67 -1.82 1.10 31.18
N GLU A 68 -2.59 0.06 30.87
CA GLU A 68 -2.05 -1.25 30.48
C GLU A 68 -1.38 -1.22 29.10
N GLN A 69 -0.46 -2.18 28.86
CA GLN A 69 0.17 -2.36 27.55
C GLN A 69 -0.60 -3.38 26.70
N VAL A 70 -0.92 -2.98 25.48
CA VAL A 70 -1.56 -3.85 24.49
C VAL A 70 -0.52 -4.46 23.57
N ARG A 71 -0.81 -5.67 23.10
CA ARG A 71 -0.14 -6.29 21.96
C ARG A 71 -1.15 -6.46 20.85
N LEU A 72 -0.80 -6.04 19.63
CA LEU A 72 -1.65 -6.18 18.46
C LEU A 72 -1.07 -7.22 17.50
N PHE A 73 -1.95 -8.00 16.88
CA PHE A 73 -1.56 -9.03 15.91
C PHE A 73 -2.39 -8.92 14.64
N CYS A 74 -1.75 -9.21 13.52
CA CYS A 74 -2.42 -9.29 12.24
C CYS A 74 -3.46 -10.42 12.24
N GLN A 75 -4.70 -10.11 11.85
CA GLN A 75 -5.77 -11.12 11.76
C GLN A 75 -5.54 -12.17 10.66
N HIS A 76 -4.67 -11.88 9.69
CA HIS A 76 -4.42 -12.73 8.52
C HIS A 76 -3.23 -13.68 8.74
N CYS A 77 -2.10 -13.17 9.25
CA CYS A 77 -0.89 -13.96 9.43
C CYS A 77 -0.51 -14.24 10.90
N ASN A 78 -1.27 -13.69 11.86
CA ASN A 78 -1.04 -13.81 13.31
C ASN A 78 0.29 -13.23 13.82
N SER A 79 1.05 -12.53 12.96
CA SER A 79 2.28 -11.86 13.39
C SER A 79 1.96 -10.69 14.32
N GLU A 80 2.74 -10.57 15.39
CA GLU A 80 2.69 -9.44 16.32
C GLU A 80 3.23 -8.17 15.63
N ILE A 81 2.50 -7.07 15.78
CA ILE A 81 2.90 -5.75 15.29
C ILE A 81 3.67 -5.04 16.39
N LYS A 82 4.98 -4.89 16.20
CA LYS A 82 5.86 -4.21 17.16
C LYS A 82 7.00 -3.50 16.44
N THR A 83 7.58 -2.51 17.11
CA THR A 83 8.79 -1.81 16.67
C THR A 83 9.79 -1.73 17.83
N THR A 84 11.02 -1.33 17.53
CA THR A 84 12.04 -0.99 18.53
C THR A 84 11.87 0.42 19.10
N ALA A 85 10.99 1.24 18.52
CA ALA A 85 10.77 2.60 18.96
C ALA A 85 9.95 2.66 20.25
N GLU A 86 10.33 3.56 21.14
CA GLU A 86 9.59 3.87 22.36
C GLU A 86 8.78 5.16 22.19
N CYS A 87 7.67 5.24 22.92
CA CYS A 87 6.83 6.42 22.97
C CYS A 87 7.53 7.54 23.74
N ASP A 88 7.70 8.70 23.12
CA ASP A 88 8.37 9.83 23.76
C ASP A 88 7.65 10.36 25.00
N ILE A 89 6.33 10.13 25.09
CA ILE A 89 5.47 10.58 26.19
C ILE A 89 5.50 9.61 27.38
N CYS A 90 5.20 8.33 27.16
CA CYS A 90 4.98 7.35 28.25
C CYS A 90 6.01 6.21 28.31
N LYS A 91 6.99 6.22 27.39
CA LYS A 91 8.09 5.22 27.28
C LYS A 91 7.65 3.78 27.01
N SER A 92 6.37 3.53 26.70
CA SER A 92 5.92 2.23 26.17
C SER A 92 6.39 2.02 24.74
N GLY A 93 6.45 0.76 24.29
CA GLY A 93 6.73 0.44 22.90
C GLY A 93 5.71 1.03 21.91
N MET A 94 6.17 1.32 20.70
CA MET A 94 5.32 1.75 19.59
C MET A 94 5.00 0.57 18.67
N MET A 95 3.82 0.60 18.06
CA MET A 95 3.36 -0.35 17.05
C MET A 95 3.19 0.39 15.73
N SER A 96 3.80 -0.11 14.66
CA SER A 96 3.78 0.54 13.34
C SER A 96 3.00 -0.31 12.35
N LEU A 97 2.03 0.32 11.68
CA LEU A 97 1.27 -0.25 10.57
C LEU A 97 1.69 0.45 9.27
N ASP A 98 1.71 -0.29 8.17
CA ASP A 98 2.04 0.30 6.87
C ASP A 98 0.80 0.92 6.25
N LEU A 99 0.96 2.10 5.66
CA LEU A 99 -0.12 2.73 4.91
C LEU A 99 -0.23 2.05 3.53
N GLU A 100 -1.46 1.86 3.04
CA GLU A 100 -1.67 1.29 1.69
C GLU A 100 -1.03 2.15 0.59
N LEU A 101 -0.90 3.46 0.82
CA LEU A 101 -0.35 4.45 -0.11
C LEU A 101 1.14 4.73 0.11
N GLY A 102 1.81 3.95 0.95
CA GLY A 102 3.20 4.19 1.34
C GLY A 102 3.33 5.08 2.57
N GLY A 103 4.43 4.89 3.31
CA GLY A 103 4.61 5.35 4.67
C GLY A 103 4.10 4.36 5.71
N SER A 104 4.11 4.80 6.96
CA SER A 104 3.62 4.05 8.11
C SER A 104 3.00 4.97 9.14
N VAL A 105 2.00 4.47 9.85
CA VAL A 105 1.46 5.10 11.06
C VAL A 105 1.92 4.32 12.28
N SER A 106 2.48 5.04 13.25
CA SER A 106 2.93 4.48 14.52
C SER A 106 2.01 4.94 15.64
N ILE A 107 1.53 4.00 16.45
CA ILE A 107 0.65 4.24 17.59
C ILE A 107 1.28 3.68 18.87
N CYS A 108 1.06 4.35 20.01
CA CYS A 108 1.54 3.88 21.30
C CYS A 108 0.80 2.60 21.75
N SER A 109 1.54 1.65 22.33
CA SER A 109 0.94 0.44 22.90
C SER A 109 0.30 0.62 24.28
N ARG A 110 0.35 1.81 24.87
CA ARG A 110 -0.26 2.05 26.19
C ARG A 110 -1.69 2.56 26.05
N ILE A 111 -2.64 1.87 26.66
CA ILE A 111 -4.04 2.34 26.76
C ILE A 111 -4.05 3.68 27.49
N GLY A 112 -4.71 4.68 26.91
CA GLY A 112 -4.75 6.05 27.43
C GLY A 112 -3.69 6.99 26.86
N CYS A 113 -2.65 6.46 26.22
CA CYS A 113 -1.63 7.29 25.56
C CYS A 113 -2.04 7.62 24.13
N GLN A 114 -2.23 8.91 23.85
CA GLN A 114 -2.63 9.43 22.54
C GLN A 114 -1.45 9.69 21.60
N ASN A 115 -0.21 9.32 21.98
CA ASN A 115 0.95 9.56 21.14
C ASN A 115 0.88 8.67 19.89
N HIS A 116 0.86 9.32 18.72
CA HIS A 116 0.90 8.67 17.43
C HIS A 116 1.56 9.61 16.41
N PHE A 117 2.11 9.06 15.34
CA PHE A 117 2.70 9.85 14.26
C PHE A 117 2.65 9.09 12.94
N VAL A 118 2.68 9.83 11.84
CA VAL A 118 2.78 9.29 10.49
C VAL A 118 4.14 9.62 9.90
N LYS A 119 4.80 8.61 9.32
CA LYS A 119 6.04 8.75 8.56
C LYS A 119 5.75 8.41 7.11
N PHE A 120 5.96 9.36 6.21
CA PHE A 120 5.90 9.09 4.77
C PHE A 120 7.30 8.88 4.21
N VAL A 121 7.43 7.95 3.27
CA VAL A 121 8.68 7.77 2.52
C VAL A 121 8.66 8.60 1.24
N ASP A 122 7.55 8.58 0.49
CA ASP A 122 7.29 9.54 -0.59
C ASP A 122 6.21 10.53 -0.18
N PHE A 123 6.66 11.66 0.38
CA PHE A 123 5.81 12.73 0.88
C PHE A 123 4.94 13.37 -0.21
N SER A 124 5.44 13.42 -1.45
CA SER A 124 4.78 14.11 -2.56
C SER A 124 3.53 13.38 -3.04
N PHE A 125 3.57 12.05 -3.01
CA PHE A 125 2.44 11.20 -3.39
C PHE A 125 1.38 11.15 -2.29
N ALA A 126 1.80 10.94 -1.04
CA ALA A 126 0.89 10.79 0.08
C ALA A 126 0.00 12.02 0.24
N LEU A 127 0.59 13.22 0.21
CA LEU A 127 -0.18 14.46 0.27
C LEU A 127 -1.16 14.58 -0.89
N LYS A 128 -0.75 14.32 -2.14
CA LYS A 128 -1.64 14.40 -3.30
C LYS A 128 -2.90 13.55 -3.08
N GLN A 129 -2.78 12.34 -2.53
CA GLN A 129 -3.93 11.47 -2.34
C GLN A 129 -4.86 11.94 -1.20
N PHE A 130 -4.31 12.43 -0.08
CA PHE A 130 -5.14 13.04 0.98
C PHE A 130 -5.90 14.28 0.50
N TYR A 131 -5.32 15.06 -0.41
CA TYR A 131 -6.00 16.22 -1.00
C TYR A 131 -6.97 15.87 -2.15
N ILE A 132 -6.88 14.66 -2.73
CA ILE A 132 -7.74 14.23 -3.85
C ILE A 132 -9.07 13.64 -3.37
N ASP A 133 -9.11 13.00 -2.19
CA ASP A 133 -10.34 12.39 -1.67
C ASP A 133 -11.41 13.41 -1.22
N GLU A 134 -11.03 14.67 -1.00
CA GLU A 134 -11.95 15.78 -0.71
C GLU A 134 -12.05 16.71 -1.94
N THR A 135 -12.97 16.43 -2.86
CA THR A 135 -13.59 17.44 -3.76
C THR A 135 -12.77 18.70 -4.13
N TYR A 136 -11.60 18.58 -4.78
CA TYR A 136 -10.87 19.76 -5.26
C TYR A 136 -10.94 19.89 -6.78
N LYS A 137 -12.01 20.56 -7.25
CA LYS A 137 -11.98 21.27 -8.53
C LYS A 137 -10.95 22.40 -8.44
N GLY A 138 -9.77 22.13 -8.99
CA GLY A 138 -8.92 23.14 -9.62
C GLY A 138 -8.20 24.13 -8.69
N ARG A 139 -6.94 23.81 -8.36
CA ARG A 139 -5.80 24.73 -8.55
C ARG A 139 -4.55 23.92 -8.94
N PRO A 140 -3.71 24.41 -9.86
CA PRO A 140 -2.46 23.75 -10.22
C PRO A 140 -1.53 23.77 -9.01
N PHE A 141 -0.94 22.61 -8.71
CA PHE A 141 0.19 22.48 -7.80
C PHE A 141 1.33 23.37 -8.33
N VAL A 142 1.78 24.34 -7.53
CA VAL A 142 2.93 25.20 -7.87
C VAL A 142 4.17 24.53 -7.28
N GLU A 143 5.15 24.22 -8.13
CA GLU A 143 6.36 23.45 -7.80
C GLU A 143 7.38 24.16 -6.90
N ASP A 144 7.07 25.33 -6.34
CA ASP A 144 8.03 26.08 -5.53
C ASP A 144 7.86 25.83 -4.03
N MET A 145 8.38 24.69 -3.57
CA MET A 145 8.84 24.53 -2.19
C MET A 145 10.35 24.28 -2.17
N ASN A 146 11.11 25.30 -2.52
CA ASN A 146 12.52 25.42 -2.13
C ASN A 146 12.58 25.60 -0.60
N THR A 147 12.50 24.49 0.12
CA THR A 147 12.88 24.43 1.52
C THR A 147 14.38 24.26 1.54
N ALA A 148 15.10 25.28 2.01
CA ALA A 148 16.55 25.28 2.13
C ALA A 148 17.03 23.95 2.74
N LEU A 149 17.97 23.31 2.05
CA LEU A 149 18.69 22.12 2.52
C LEU A 149 19.43 22.49 3.81
N ALA A 150 18.77 22.30 4.95
CA ALA A 150 19.45 22.26 6.23
C ALA A 150 20.37 21.04 6.20
N GLU A 151 21.67 21.28 6.40
CA GLU A 151 22.71 20.25 6.44
C GLU A 151 22.27 19.13 7.39
N LYS A 152 21.97 17.96 6.82
CA LYS A 152 21.68 16.76 7.61
C LYS A 152 22.95 16.42 8.40
N LYS A 153 22.86 16.44 9.73
CA LYS A 153 23.76 15.66 10.57
C LYS A 153 23.68 14.19 10.13
N PRO A 154 24.79 13.43 10.18
CA PRO A 154 24.74 12.01 9.86
C PRO A 154 23.77 11.37 10.85
N LEU A 155 22.65 10.85 10.33
CA LEU A 155 21.86 9.88 11.05
C LEU A 155 22.71 8.62 11.10
N ASP A 156 22.83 8.05 12.30
CA ASP A 156 23.53 6.80 12.52
C ASP A 156 23.11 5.77 11.46
N GLU A 157 24.10 5.06 10.93
CA GLU A 157 23.97 4.05 9.87
C GLU A 157 23.07 2.89 10.37
N GLU A 158 21.75 3.08 10.32
CA GLU A 158 20.82 1.96 10.22
C GLU A 158 21.11 1.32 8.87
N GLU A 159 21.81 0.17 8.90
CA GLU A 159 22.10 -0.67 7.74
C GLU A 159 20.90 -0.65 6.78
N GLU A 160 21.12 -0.23 5.53
CA GLU A 160 20.13 -0.35 4.45
C GLU A 160 19.83 -1.84 4.24
N GLN A 161 18.91 -2.38 5.03
CA GLN A 161 18.44 -3.74 4.91
C GLN A 161 17.58 -3.80 3.66
N VAL A 162 18.18 -4.27 2.57
CA VAL A 162 17.45 -4.54 1.32
C VAL A 162 16.30 -5.49 1.63
N GLU A 163 15.07 -5.01 1.43
CA GLU A 163 13.87 -5.72 1.85
C GLU A 163 13.45 -6.74 0.79
N ILE A 164 13.15 -7.97 1.21
CA ILE A 164 12.76 -9.06 0.30
C ILE A 164 11.23 -9.20 0.31
N MET A 165 10.60 -8.92 -0.83
CA MET A 165 9.18 -9.22 -1.06
C MET A 165 9.00 -10.71 -1.36
N ARG A 166 8.24 -11.38 -0.49
CA ARG A 166 8.02 -12.83 -0.59
C ARG A 166 6.91 -13.20 -1.56
N THR A 167 7.03 -14.37 -2.16
CA THR A 167 5.97 -14.96 -2.97
C THR A 167 4.65 -15.03 -2.20
N GLY A 168 3.56 -14.65 -2.87
CA GLY A 168 2.24 -14.57 -2.25
C GLY A 168 1.97 -13.29 -1.47
N THR A 169 2.89 -12.30 -1.47
CA THR A 169 2.60 -10.97 -0.93
C THR A 169 1.50 -10.30 -1.74
N PHE A 170 0.50 -9.70 -1.06
CA PHE A 170 -0.55 -8.94 -1.73
C PHE A 170 0.01 -7.58 -2.21
N LEU A 171 -0.06 -7.34 -3.51
CA LEU A 171 0.40 -6.14 -4.18
C LEU A 171 -0.76 -5.16 -4.32
N GLN A 172 -0.84 -4.22 -3.40
CA GLN A 172 -1.72 -3.08 -3.57
C GLN A 172 -1.24 -2.28 -4.78
N THR A 173 -2.05 -2.23 -5.83
CA THR A 173 -1.64 -1.79 -7.17
C THR A 173 -2.39 -0.55 -7.61
N TYR A 174 -1.66 0.41 -8.20
CA TYR A 174 -2.12 1.74 -8.55
C TYR A 174 -1.75 2.10 -9.98
N CYS A 175 -2.53 2.99 -10.57
CA CYS A 175 -2.20 3.57 -11.86
C CYS A 175 -0.99 4.52 -11.75
N PRO A 176 0.04 4.41 -12.61
CA PRO A 176 1.18 5.33 -12.60
C PRO A 176 0.79 6.78 -12.90
N HIS A 177 -0.33 7.01 -13.58
CA HIS A 177 -0.76 8.33 -14.04
C HIS A 177 -1.71 9.05 -13.08
N CYS A 178 -2.78 8.37 -12.66
CA CYS A 178 -3.81 8.98 -11.82
C CYS A 178 -3.79 8.50 -10.37
N LYS A 179 -2.93 7.53 -10.05
CA LYS A 179 -2.68 7.03 -8.69
C LYS A 179 -3.86 6.34 -7.99
N LYS A 180 -5.02 6.24 -8.66
CA LYS A 180 -6.15 5.43 -8.19
C LYS A 180 -5.81 3.94 -8.18
N SER A 181 -6.36 3.24 -7.18
CA SER A 181 -6.22 1.78 -7.07
C SER A 181 -6.78 1.10 -8.31
N LEU A 182 -6.02 0.14 -8.84
CA LEU A 182 -6.41 -0.73 -9.94
C LEU A 182 -7.01 -2.05 -9.43
N ILE A 183 -7.11 -2.22 -8.10
CA ILE A 183 -7.75 -3.38 -7.49
C ILE A 183 -9.27 -3.19 -7.49
N GLU A 184 -9.98 -4.12 -8.12
CA GLU A 184 -11.44 -4.18 -8.12
C GLU A 184 -11.86 -5.63 -7.87
N ASN A 185 -12.75 -5.85 -6.89
CA ASN A 185 -13.23 -7.19 -6.52
C ASN A 185 -12.09 -8.21 -6.27
N GLY A 186 -11.00 -7.77 -5.64
CA GLY A 186 -9.85 -8.61 -5.30
C GLY A 186 -8.93 -8.98 -6.47
N SER A 187 -9.08 -8.34 -7.64
CA SER A 187 -8.21 -8.55 -8.81
C SER A 187 -7.69 -7.21 -9.33
N ILE A 188 -6.48 -7.20 -9.91
CA ILE A 188 -6.00 -6.04 -10.68
C ILE A 188 -6.79 -6.01 -11.99
N LYS A 189 -7.53 -4.93 -12.26
CA LYS A 189 -8.36 -4.79 -13.45
C LYS A 189 -7.81 -3.69 -14.37
N LEU A 190 -7.49 -4.07 -15.60
CA LEU A 190 -7.00 -3.17 -16.66
C LEU A 190 -7.94 -3.23 -17.88
N HIS A 191 -7.99 -2.16 -18.66
CA HIS A 191 -8.62 -2.19 -19.99
C HIS A 191 -7.65 -2.71 -21.04
N ILE A 192 -8.15 -3.51 -21.97
CA ILE A 192 -7.41 -4.03 -23.13
C ILE A 192 -8.05 -3.47 -24.40
N HIS A 193 -7.23 -2.91 -25.29
CA HIS A 193 -7.62 -2.67 -26.69
C HIS A 193 -6.74 -3.51 -27.62
N ARG A 194 -7.38 -4.32 -28.46
CA ARG A 194 -6.70 -5.21 -29.41
C ARG A 194 -7.40 -5.13 -30.77
N GLY A 195 -6.85 -4.31 -31.67
CA GLY A 195 -7.54 -3.98 -32.92
C GLY A 195 -8.88 -3.30 -32.62
N GLU A 196 -9.98 -3.91 -33.06
CA GLU A 196 -11.35 -3.43 -32.79
C GLU A 196 -11.95 -3.99 -31.49
N GLU A 197 -11.36 -5.05 -30.92
CA GLU A 197 -11.85 -5.66 -29.69
C GLU A 197 -11.46 -4.84 -28.46
N ARG A 198 -12.42 -4.64 -27.56
CA ARG A 198 -12.21 -3.99 -26.26
C ARG A 198 -12.65 -4.91 -25.13
N GLY A 199 -11.85 -4.99 -24.08
CA GLY A 199 -12.14 -5.85 -22.95
C GLY A 199 -11.43 -5.45 -21.67
N HIS A 200 -11.45 -6.38 -20.72
CA HIS A 200 -10.77 -6.27 -19.44
C HIS A 200 -9.78 -7.39 -19.26
N LEU A 201 -8.63 -7.07 -18.67
CA LEU A 201 -7.67 -8.00 -18.10
C LEU A 201 -7.84 -8.00 -16.60
N LEU A 202 -8.08 -9.17 -16.02
CA LEU A 202 -8.09 -9.40 -14.58
C LEU A 202 -6.86 -10.22 -14.22
N LEU A 203 -5.99 -9.68 -13.37
CA LEU A 203 -4.79 -10.36 -12.86
C LEU A 203 -4.93 -10.59 -11.36
N SER A 204 -4.29 -11.65 -10.88
CA SER A 204 -4.04 -11.82 -9.44
C SER A 204 -3.23 -10.64 -8.89
N PRO A 205 -3.58 -10.10 -7.71
CA PRO A 205 -2.77 -9.10 -7.03
C PRO A 205 -1.64 -9.70 -6.19
N TYR A 206 -1.45 -11.02 -6.18
CA TYR A 206 -0.43 -11.66 -5.35
C TYR A 206 0.87 -11.87 -6.13
N LEU A 207 2.01 -11.49 -5.53
CA LEU A 207 3.34 -11.69 -6.13
C LEU A 207 3.57 -13.17 -6.48
N ASN A 208 4.10 -13.43 -7.67
CA ASN A 208 4.34 -14.78 -8.21
C ASN A 208 3.09 -15.68 -8.37
N VAL A 209 1.90 -15.07 -8.38
CA VAL A 209 0.64 -15.76 -8.73
C VAL A 209 0.17 -15.25 -10.10
N PHE A 210 0.38 -16.04 -11.15
CA PHE A 210 0.16 -15.61 -12.55
C PHE A 210 -1.24 -15.93 -13.11
N THR A 211 -2.25 -16.06 -12.24
CA THR A 211 -3.62 -16.32 -12.71
C THR A 211 -4.17 -15.07 -13.40
N SER A 212 -4.77 -15.27 -14.57
CA SER A 212 -5.35 -14.19 -15.37
C SER A 212 -6.68 -14.62 -16.00
N LYS A 213 -7.59 -13.66 -16.16
CA LYS A 213 -8.85 -13.82 -16.90
C LYS A 213 -9.03 -12.63 -17.83
N THR A 214 -9.60 -12.87 -18.99
CA THR A 214 -9.86 -11.83 -19.99
C THR A 214 -11.32 -11.90 -20.46
N THR A 215 -11.90 -10.75 -20.81
CA THR A 215 -13.25 -10.71 -21.39
C THR A 215 -13.26 -10.82 -22.91
N ILE A 216 -12.08 -10.80 -23.54
CA ILE A 216 -11.85 -11.02 -24.97
C ILE A 216 -10.92 -12.22 -25.16
N ARG A 217 -10.95 -12.82 -26.36
CA ARG A 217 -10.12 -13.99 -26.67
C ARG A 217 -8.69 -13.55 -26.97
N ILE A 218 -7.74 -14.04 -26.16
CA ILE A 218 -6.31 -13.81 -26.36
C ILE A 218 -5.63 -15.19 -26.37
N PRO A 219 -5.09 -15.63 -27.51
CA PRO A 219 -4.30 -16.86 -27.58
C PRO A 219 -3.09 -16.84 -26.65
N GLU A 220 -2.65 -18.01 -26.20
CA GLU A 220 -1.38 -18.12 -25.46
C GLU A 220 -0.20 -17.68 -26.33
N ASP A 221 0.84 -17.16 -25.67
CA ASP A 221 2.08 -16.64 -26.26
C ASP A 221 1.94 -15.43 -27.20
N GLU A 222 0.74 -14.86 -27.32
CA GLU A 222 0.49 -13.66 -28.12
C GLU A 222 0.51 -12.37 -27.28
N PHE A 223 0.76 -11.26 -27.96
CA PHE A 223 0.63 -9.92 -27.39
C PHE A 223 -0.84 -9.64 -27.03
N ILE A 224 -1.05 -9.23 -25.78
CA ILE A 224 -2.38 -9.02 -25.18
C ILE A 224 -3.08 -7.81 -25.82
N GLY A 225 -2.33 -6.82 -26.29
CA GLY A 225 -2.84 -5.55 -26.81
C GLY A 225 -2.43 -4.36 -25.94
N ASP A 226 -2.94 -3.19 -26.31
CA ASP A 226 -2.70 -1.96 -25.55
C ASP A 226 -3.44 -2.00 -24.22
N LEU A 227 -2.72 -1.71 -23.14
CA LEU A 227 -3.24 -1.72 -21.78
C LEU A 227 -3.52 -0.31 -21.29
N TYR A 228 -4.69 -0.10 -20.68
CA TYR A 228 -5.12 1.21 -20.18
C TYR A 228 -5.65 1.13 -18.75
N CYS A 229 -5.49 2.24 -18.03
CA CYS A 229 -6.10 2.43 -16.72
C CYS A 229 -7.64 2.48 -16.81
N THR A 230 -8.33 1.76 -15.93
CA THR A 230 -9.81 1.75 -15.79
C THR A 230 -10.41 3.08 -15.31
N HIS A 231 -9.58 3.98 -14.78
CA HIS A 231 -10.04 5.26 -14.24
C HIS A 231 -9.75 6.44 -15.16
N CYS A 232 -8.50 6.58 -15.61
CA CYS A 232 -8.06 7.73 -16.40
C CYS A 232 -7.86 7.43 -17.88
N HIS A 233 -7.99 6.17 -18.31
CA HIS A 233 -7.84 5.72 -19.70
C HIS A 233 -6.50 6.07 -20.36
N LYS A 234 -5.48 6.43 -19.57
CA LYS A 234 -4.11 6.61 -20.07
C LYS A 234 -3.43 5.26 -20.31
N PRO A 235 -2.56 5.16 -21.33
CA PRO A 235 -1.84 3.93 -21.66
C PRO A 235 -0.88 3.56 -20.54
N LEU A 236 -0.75 2.26 -20.29
CA LEU A 236 0.13 1.68 -19.27
C LEU A 236 1.37 1.03 -19.87
N LEU A 237 1.39 0.78 -21.19
CA LEU A 237 2.58 0.27 -21.86
C LEU A 237 3.72 1.30 -21.81
N VAL A 238 4.94 0.79 -21.63
CA VAL A 238 6.15 1.60 -21.57
C VAL A 238 6.73 1.71 -22.98
N GLU A 239 6.88 2.94 -23.47
CA GLU A 239 7.49 3.19 -24.78
C GLU A 239 8.94 2.67 -24.81
N GLY A 240 9.24 1.75 -25.73
CA GLY A 240 10.56 1.12 -25.87
C GLY A 240 10.91 0.09 -24.79
N GLY A 241 10.05 -0.13 -23.79
CA GLY A 241 10.28 -1.12 -22.72
C GLY A 241 10.00 -2.54 -23.21
N LYS A 242 10.96 -3.45 -22.99
CA LYS A 242 10.85 -4.85 -23.43
C LYS A 242 10.99 -5.82 -22.26
N CYS A 243 10.24 -6.90 -22.33
CA CYS A 243 10.29 -8.01 -21.38
C CYS A 243 11.64 -8.71 -21.50
N GLY A 244 12.32 -8.92 -20.37
CA GLY A 244 13.62 -9.59 -20.33
C GLY A 244 13.57 -11.08 -20.70
N GLU A 245 12.40 -11.72 -20.62
CA GLU A 245 12.23 -13.16 -20.91
C GLU A 245 11.81 -13.41 -22.37
N CYS A 246 10.75 -12.74 -22.85
CA CYS A 246 10.15 -13.02 -24.17
C CYS A 246 10.25 -11.86 -25.18
N GLY A 247 10.84 -10.72 -24.80
CA GLY A 247 11.01 -9.55 -25.67
C GLY A 247 9.73 -8.80 -26.04
N SER A 248 8.57 -9.18 -25.48
CA SER A 248 7.30 -8.46 -25.68
C SER A 248 7.30 -7.08 -25.00
N GLU A 249 6.35 -6.20 -25.36
CA GLU A 249 6.13 -4.95 -24.63
C GLU A 249 5.82 -5.22 -23.15
N ILE A 250 6.13 -4.23 -22.31
CA ILE A 250 5.86 -4.25 -20.87
C ILE A 250 4.91 -3.14 -20.47
N ALA A 251 4.12 -3.40 -19.44
CA ALA A 251 3.26 -2.40 -18.81
C ALA A 251 3.84 -1.97 -17.47
N LYS A 252 3.74 -0.68 -17.16
CA LYS A 252 4.12 -0.10 -15.88
C LYS A 252 2.90 0.08 -14.99
N LEU A 253 3.03 -0.45 -13.78
CA LEU A 253 2.10 -0.29 -12.66
C LEU A 253 2.88 0.29 -11.48
N VAL A 254 2.18 0.87 -10.52
CA VAL A 254 2.79 1.27 -9.24
C VAL A 254 2.27 0.33 -8.17
N VAL A 255 3.15 -0.31 -7.41
CA VAL A 255 2.74 -1.18 -6.31
C VAL A 255 3.24 -0.62 -4.98
N SER A 256 2.47 -0.80 -3.92
CA SER A 256 2.94 -0.51 -2.57
C SER A 256 3.71 -1.71 -2.05
N ALA A 257 5.04 -1.59 -2.10
CA ALA A 257 5.98 -2.52 -1.52
C ALA A 257 6.50 -1.93 -0.20
N SER A 258 6.31 -2.64 0.92
CA SER A 258 6.66 -2.12 2.25
C SER A 258 5.99 -0.75 2.50
N LYS A 259 6.80 0.22 2.93
CA LYS A 259 6.46 1.63 3.18
C LYS A 259 6.67 2.53 1.96
N ARG A 260 6.93 1.98 0.77
CA ARG A 260 7.20 2.77 -0.44
C ARG A 260 6.22 2.41 -1.56
N LEU A 261 6.22 3.25 -2.57
CA LEU A 261 5.61 2.95 -3.85
C LEU A 261 6.75 2.71 -4.83
N VAL A 262 6.66 1.61 -5.56
CA VAL A 262 7.68 1.22 -6.53
C VAL A 262 7.07 1.00 -7.90
N ASP A 263 7.88 1.24 -8.92
CA ASP A 263 7.50 1.02 -10.30
C ASP A 263 7.65 -0.47 -10.63
N PHE A 264 6.51 -1.11 -10.85
CA PHE A 264 6.40 -2.53 -11.13
C PHE A 264 6.04 -2.76 -12.59
N HIS A 265 6.85 -3.55 -13.28
CA HIS A 265 6.69 -3.87 -14.68
C HIS A 265 6.16 -5.29 -14.86
N ILE A 266 5.18 -5.46 -15.75
CA ILE A 266 4.63 -6.77 -16.13
C ILE A 266 4.73 -6.98 -17.64
N CYS A 267 4.95 -8.21 -18.07
CA CYS A 267 4.93 -8.55 -19.49
C CYS A 267 3.51 -8.46 -20.09
N ALA A 268 3.39 -7.89 -21.29
CA ALA A 268 2.14 -7.84 -22.04
C ALA A 268 1.94 -9.03 -23.02
N ARG A 269 2.71 -10.12 -22.86
CA ARG A 269 2.50 -11.38 -23.59
C ARG A 269 1.70 -12.35 -22.73
N LYS A 270 0.63 -12.92 -23.28
CA LYS A 270 -0.18 -13.94 -22.60
C LYS A 270 0.68 -15.17 -22.33
N GLY A 271 0.71 -15.62 -21.07
CA GLY A 271 1.46 -16.81 -20.65
C GLY A 271 2.87 -16.54 -20.12
N CYS A 272 3.45 -15.35 -20.41
CA CYS A 272 4.74 -14.96 -19.85
C CYS A 272 4.61 -14.60 -18.36
N ARG A 273 5.56 -15.05 -17.54
CA ARG A 273 5.58 -14.87 -16.08
C ARG A 273 6.55 -13.78 -15.63
N TRP A 274 7.24 -13.15 -16.58
CA TRP A 274 8.16 -12.08 -16.30
C TRP A 274 7.47 -10.86 -15.69
N HIS A 275 8.08 -10.35 -14.63
CA HIS A 275 7.82 -9.07 -14.00
C HIS A 275 9.14 -8.53 -13.45
N GLY A 276 9.23 -7.22 -13.23
CA GLY A 276 10.47 -6.59 -12.77
C GLY A 276 10.24 -5.23 -12.12
N LEU A 277 11.26 -4.73 -11.41
CA LEU A 277 11.25 -3.41 -10.79
C LEU A 277 12.05 -2.42 -11.63
N SER A 278 11.90 -1.11 -11.36
CA SER A 278 12.80 -0.12 -11.94
C SER A 278 14.22 -0.27 -11.35
N LYS A 279 15.24 0.20 -12.08
CA LYS A 279 16.63 0.19 -11.60
C LYS A 279 16.84 0.97 -10.31
N GLU A 280 16.04 2.01 -10.09
CA GLU A 280 16.07 2.82 -8.88
C GLU A 280 15.51 2.03 -7.69
N ASP A 281 14.43 1.28 -7.89
CA ASP A 281 13.78 0.47 -6.86
C ASP A 281 14.56 -0.82 -6.51
N LEU A 282 15.34 -1.37 -7.44
CA LEU A 282 16.16 -2.57 -7.24
C LEU A 282 17.25 -2.41 -6.18
N ASN A 283 17.64 -1.17 -5.85
CA ASN A 283 18.62 -0.91 -4.79
C ASN A 283 18.02 -1.15 -3.40
N ASP A 284 16.72 -0.94 -3.24
CA ASP A 284 16.04 -0.94 -1.93
C ASP A 284 15.18 -2.20 -1.73
N ILE A 285 14.62 -2.76 -2.81
CA ILE A 285 13.65 -3.87 -2.75
C ILE A 285 14.07 -5.00 -3.69
N ARG A 286 14.05 -6.23 -3.17
CA ARG A 286 14.30 -7.46 -3.93
C ARG A 286 13.06 -8.34 -3.97
N LEU A 287 12.82 -8.98 -5.10
CA LEU A 287 11.76 -9.97 -5.27
C LEU A 287 12.36 -11.38 -5.04
N GLU A 288 11.70 -12.22 -4.25
CA GLU A 288 12.20 -13.55 -3.85
C GLU A 288 12.52 -14.48 -5.04
N ASP A 289 11.76 -14.41 -6.13
CA ASP A 289 11.93 -15.26 -7.32
C ASP A 289 12.42 -14.48 -8.57
N SER A 290 13.06 -13.33 -8.39
CA SER A 290 13.66 -12.61 -9.53
C SER A 290 14.74 -13.47 -10.19
N LEU A 291 14.58 -13.77 -11.48
CA LEU A 291 15.63 -14.37 -12.33
C LEU A 291 16.80 -13.38 -12.61
N GLU A 292 16.78 -12.18 -12.02
CA GLU A 292 17.80 -11.14 -12.20
C GLU A 292 18.95 -11.27 -11.18
N TRP A 293 19.60 -12.43 -11.15
CA TRP A 293 20.90 -12.62 -10.46
C TRP A 293 22.01 -13.01 -11.44
#